data_AF-F2NB89-F1
#
_entry.id   AF-F2NB89-F1
#
_cell.length_a   1.000
_cell.length_b   1.000
_cell.length_c   1.000
_cell.angle_alpha   90.00
_cell.angle_beta   90.00
_cell.angle_gamma   90.00
#
_symmetry.space_group_name_H-M   'P 1'
#
loop_
_entity.id
_entity.type
_entity.pdbx_description
1 polymer ?
#
loop_
_entity_poly.entity_id
_entity_poly.type
_entity_poly.pdbx_seq_one_letter_code
_entity_poly.pdbx_strand_id
1 'polypeptide(L)'
;MSDEIDNQFIGDPGQLRAYEDFCRAQRERPEEGFALGEPALICRWRMVGASVPALARHLRALRARRVNGRALPAALIAWVGQHIELSLDRGTENALDGVVMLVVDVDGSAAMSTGPYAPLADESASALRARAMCAASEANASGVAPEVLCLSRGEVLQVCTKPAGDQSDNGASTPLASCGCLTLVEQLAAMRGHRIERIALADADDVDRSGANGEAASVFLVSDEHGIVAASDAVPDTPAQRRDAAFISFLQECYSKLLRAASGARGRG
;
A
#
# COMPACT_ATOMS: atom_id res chain seq x y z
N MET A 1 10.07 20.73 8.76
CA MET A 1 9.51 19.65 7.90
C MET A 1 8.49 20.18 6.88
N SER A 2 8.03 21.43 6.99
CA SER A 2 7.37 22.14 5.88
C SER A 2 8.29 22.30 4.65
N ASP A 3 9.61 22.33 4.86
CA ASP A 3 10.59 22.55 3.80
C ASP A 3 10.80 21.39 2.81
N GLU A 4 10.39 20.15 3.13
CA GLU A 4 10.65 18.99 2.24
C GLU A 4 9.56 18.79 1.17
N ILE A 5 8.36 19.32 1.40
CA ILE A 5 7.24 19.25 0.46
C ILE A 5 7.15 20.53 -0.37
N ASP A 6 7.45 21.69 0.22
CA ASP A 6 7.66 22.93 -0.55
C ASP A 6 8.75 22.74 -1.62
N ASN A 7 9.81 22.00 -1.30
CA ASN A 7 10.90 21.73 -2.25
C ASN A 7 10.56 20.73 -3.37
N GLN A 8 9.36 20.13 -3.40
CA GLN A 8 8.89 19.35 -4.56
C GLN A 8 8.27 20.20 -5.67
N PHE A 9 7.95 21.48 -5.41
CA PHE A 9 7.25 22.36 -6.36
C PHE A 9 7.98 23.67 -6.70
N ILE A 10 9.06 24.03 -5.99
CA ILE A 10 9.74 25.34 -6.13
C ILE A 10 10.39 25.57 -7.53
N GLY A 11 10.44 24.57 -8.42
CA GLY A 11 11.15 24.70 -9.70
C GLY A 11 10.31 25.00 -10.97
N ASP A 12 9.00 24.72 -11.00
CA ASP A 12 8.21 24.78 -12.24
C ASP A 12 6.87 25.53 -12.08
N PRO A 13 6.77 26.77 -12.61
CA PRO A 13 5.53 27.55 -12.64
C PRO A 13 4.33 26.84 -13.30
N GLY A 14 4.58 25.87 -14.20
CA GLY A 14 3.53 25.06 -14.82
C GLY A 14 2.85 24.10 -13.85
N GLN A 15 3.63 23.48 -12.96
CA GLN A 15 3.09 22.55 -11.94
C GLN A 15 2.32 23.28 -10.84
N LEU A 16 2.79 24.46 -10.43
CA LEU A 16 2.08 25.28 -9.45
C LEU A 16 0.70 25.72 -9.99
N ARG A 17 0.63 26.20 -11.24
CA ARG A 17 -0.65 26.54 -11.88
C ARG A 17 -1.59 25.34 -11.97
N ALA A 18 -1.08 24.17 -12.39
CA ALA A 18 -1.90 22.96 -12.46
C ALA A 18 -2.43 22.52 -11.08
N TYR A 19 -1.64 22.69 -10.02
CA TYR A 19 -2.06 22.44 -8.64
C TYR A 19 -3.13 23.45 -8.18
N GLU A 20 -2.92 24.74 -8.43
CA GLU A 20 -3.88 25.79 -8.08
C GLU A 20 -5.20 25.64 -8.82
N ASP A 21 -5.17 25.32 -10.12
CA ASP A 21 -6.35 25.07 -10.95
C ASP A 21 -7.10 23.82 -10.48
N PHE A 22 -6.40 22.74 -10.14
CA PHE A 22 -7.01 21.56 -9.55
C PHE A 22 -7.68 21.89 -8.22
N CYS A 23 -6.99 22.59 -7.31
CA CYS A 23 -7.55 22.98 -6.01
C CYS A 23 -8.75 23.93 -6.17
N ARG A 24 -8.69 24.85 -7.12
CA ARG A 24 -9.79 25.75 -7.47
C ARG A 24 -10.99 24.95 -7.96
N ALA A 25 -10.80 24.02 -8.90
CA ALA A 25 -11.85 23.16 -9.40
C ALA A 25 -12.51 22.30 -8.31
N GLN A 26 -11.76 21.90 -7.28
CA GLN A 26 -12.33 21.21 -6.11
C GLN A 26 -13.10 22.16 -5.17
N ARG A 27 -12.69 23.43 -5.02
CA ARG A 27 -13.32 24.41 -4.11
C ARG A 27 -14.53 25.13 -4.71
N GLU A 28 -14.50 25.41 -6.01
CA GLU A 28 -15.57 26.11 -6.74
C GLU A 28 -16.70 25.17 -7.17
N ARG A 29 -16.61 23.88 -6.83
CA ARG A 29 -17.68 22.91 -7.05
C ARG A 29 -18.84 23.23 -6.08
N PRO A 30 -20.09 23.39 -6.57
CA PRO A 30 -21.24 23.68 -5.72
C PRO A 30 -21.42 22.64 -4.62
N GLU A 31 -21.74 23.07 -3.39
CA GLU A 31 -22.09 22.16 -2.28
C GLU A 31 -23.39 21.38 -2.54
N GLU A 32 -24.19 21.81 -3.53
CA GLU A 32 -25.33 21.05 -4.03
C GLU A 32 -24.85 19.86 -4.88
N GLY A 33 -24.68 18.71 -4.21
CA GLY A 33 -24.59 17.40 -4.85
C GLY A 33 -23.22 17.04 -5.42
N PHE A 34 -22.17 17.07 -4.60
CA PHE A 34 -20.93 16.36 -4.93
C PHE A 34 -21.24 14.88 -5.21
N ALA A 35 -21.21 14.51 -6.49
CA ALA A 35 -21.33 13.15 -6.95
C ALA A 35 -20.00 12.76 -7.60
N LEU A 36 -19.31 11.79 -7.01
CA LEU A 36 -18.27 11.06 -7.74
C LEU A 36 -18.94 10.31 -8.89
N GLY A 37 -18.25 10.27 -10.03
CA GLY A 37 -18.57 9.33 -11.09
C GLY A 37 -18.31 7.89 -10.65
N GLU A 38 -18.25 6.98 -11.62
CA GLU A 38 -17.91 5.59 -11.35
C GLU A 38 -16.50 5.48 -10.73
N PRO A 39 -16.33 4.86 -9.54
CA PRO A 39 -15.03 4.69 -8.91
C PRO A 39 -14.10 3.85 -9.79
N ALA A 40 -12.96 4.43 -10.18
CA ALA A 40 -11.96 3.75 -11.00
C ALA A 40 -10.74 3.29 -10.17
N LEU A 41 -10.49 3.95 -9.05
CA LEU A 41 -9.38 3.66 -8.14
C LEU A 41 -9.82 3.94 -6.71
N ILE A 42 -9.53 2.97 -5.83
CA ILE A 42 -9.73 3.12 -4.39
C ILE A 42 -8.41 2.82 -3.70
N CYS A 43 -7.99 3.70 -2.81
CA CYS A 43 -6.84 3.51 -1.93
C CYS A 43 -7.32 3.58 -0.48
N ARG A 44 -6.91 2.61 0.33
CA ARG A 44 -7.26 2.50 1.76
C ARG A 44 -5.97 2.37 2.54
N TRP A 45 -5.68 3.37 3.38
CA TRP A 45 -4.42 3.43 4.13
C TRP A 45 -4.70 3.49 5.61
N ARG A 46 -3.92 2.70 6.37
CA ARG A 46 -4.03 2.70 7.82
C ARG A 46 -3.75 4.09 8.39
N MET A 47 -4.61 4.52 9.31
CA MET A 47 -4.46 5.74 10.09
C MET A 47 -4.34 5.38 11.57
N VAL A 48 -3.40 6.01 12.27
CA VAL A 48 -3.20 5.87 13.72
C VAL A 48 -2.82 7.22 14.31
N GLY A 49 -3.47 7.63 15.40
CA GLY A 49 -3.28 8.96 16.00
C GLY A 49 -3.51 10.11 15.01
N ALA A 50 -4.49 9.96 14.11
CA ALA A 50 -4.77 10.84 12.99
C ALA A 50 -3.55 11.07 12.08
N SER A 51 -2.69 10.08 11.93
CA SER A 51 -1.58 10.13 10.97
C SER A 51 -1.62 8.89 10.09
N VAL A 52 -1.21 9.03 8.82
CA VAL A 52 -0.98 7.91 7.92
C VAL A 52 0.49 7.51 8.03
N PRO A 53 0.82 6.37 8.67
CA PRO A 53 2.19 5.95 8.85
C PRO A 53 2.84 5.65 7.50
N ALA A 54 4.10 6.06 7.32
CA ALA A 54 4.81 5.95 6.05
C ALA A 54 4.09 6.56 4.83
N LEU A 55 3.39 7.70 5.00
CA LEU A 55 2.72 8.44 3.93
C LEU A 55 3.56 8.60 2.66
N ALA A 56 4.86 8.89 2.77
CA ALA A 56 5.75 9.00 1.61
C ALA A 56 5.89 7.72 0.78
N ARG A 57 5.69 6.52 1.37
CA ARG A 57 5.64 5.25 0.62
C ARG A 57 4.29 5.10 -0.09
N HIS A 58 3.21 5.42 0.58
CA HIS A 58 1.86 5.39 0.01
C HIS A 58 1.70 6.37 -1.16
N LEU A 59 2.23 7.59 -1.05
CA LEU A 59 2.23 8.57 -2.14
C LEU A 59 3.06 8.11 -3.35
N ARG A 60 4.18 7.41 -3.12
CA ARG A 60 4.97 6.80 -4.20
C ARG A 60 4.20 5.68 -4.91
N ALA A 61 3.52 4.82 -4.15
CA ALA A 61 2.65 3.79 -4.72
C ALA A 61 1.48 4.42 -5.49
N LEU A 62 0.85 5.47 -4.95
CA LEU A 62 -0.22 6.21 -5.63
C LEU A 62 0.26 6.85 -6.94
N ARG A 63 1.45 7.45 -6.96
CA ARG A 63 2.02 8.03 -8.20
C ARG A 63 2.24 6.99 -9.30
N ALA A 64 2.48 5.73 -8.94
CA ALA A 64 2.62 4.64 -9.90
C ALA A 64 1.27 4.08 -10.39
N ARG A 65 0.16 4.47 -9.76
CA ARG A 65 -1.18 4.03 -10.14
C ARG A 65 -1.69 4.73 -11.40
N ARG A 66 -2.66 4.09 -12.04
CA ARG A 66 -3.30 4.55 -13.27
C ARG A 66 -4.81 4.52 -13.15
N VAL A 67 -5.46 5.44 -13.85
CA VAL A 67 -6.90 5.45 -14.12
C VAL A 67 -7.06 5.51 -15.63
N ASN A 68 -7.84 4.58 -16.21
CA ASN A 68 -8.02 4.47 -17.66
C ASN A 68 -6.68 4.41 -18.44
N GLY A 69 -5.70 3.67 -17.91
CA GLY A 69 -4.35 3.54 -18.47
C GLY A 69 -3.44 4.76 -18.32
N ARG A 70 -3.96 5.90 -17.84
CA ARG A 70 -3.21 7.15 -17.67
C ARG A 70 -2.67 7.27 -16.25
N ALA A 71 -1.46 7.80 -16.12
CA ALA A 71 -0.90 8.13 -14.81
C ALA A 71 -1.74 9.21 -14.13
N LEU A 72 -1.82 9.15 -12.81
CA LEU A 72 -2.49 10.20 -12.02
C LEU A 72 -1.75 11.54 -12.15
N PRO A 73 -2.47 12.68 -12.25
CA PRO A 73 -1.83 14.00 -12.33
C PRO A 73 -0.99 14.31 -11.09
N ALA A 74 0.16 14.97 -11.25
CA ALA A 74 1.00 15.39 -10.14
C ALA A 74 0.25 16.29 -9.14
N ALA A 75 -0.65 17.15 -9.64
CA ALA A 75 -1.53 17.99 -8.83
C ALA A 75 -2.44 17.18 -7.88
N LEU A 76 -2.97 16.04 -8.34
CA LEU A 76 -3.77 15.14 -7.50
C LEU A 76 -2.92 14.54 -6.38
N ILE A 77 -1.71 14.05 -6.69
CA ILE A 77 -0.80 13.47 -5.69
C ILE A 77 -0.42 14.51 -4.62
N ALA A 78 -0.14 15.75 -5.05
CA ALA A 78 0.15 16.88 -4.17
C ALA A 78 -1.05 17.20 -3.26
N TRP A 79 -2.24 17.29 -3.84
CA TRP A 79 -3.48 17.52 -3.11
C TRP A 79 -3.73 16.43 -2.07
N VAL A 80 -3.53 15.15 -2.40
CA VAL A 80 -3.68 14.04 -1.45
C VAL A 80 -2.73 14.20 -0.26
N GLY A 81 -1.44 14.43 -0.53
CA GLY A 81 -0.43 14.61 0.52
C GLY A 81 -0.78 15.75 1.46
N GLN A 82 -1.05 16.94 0.90
CA GLN A 82 -1.37 18.12 1.69
C GLN A 82 -2.71 18.01 2.41
N HIS A 83 -3.74 17.42 1.79
CA HIS A 83 -5.04 17.30 2.43
C HIS A 83 -5.03 16.26 3.55
N ILE A 84 -4.21 15.20 3.48
CA ILE A 84 -3.96 14.30 4.61
C ILE A 84 -3.27 15.06 5.75
N GLU A 85 -2.24 15.85 5.45
CA GLU A 85 -1.53 16.64 6.45
C GLU A 85 -2.42 17.68 7.13
N LEU A 86 -3.23 18.41 6.37
CA LEU A 86 -4.09 19.47 6.89
C LEU A 86 -5.38 18.96 7.56
N SER A 87 -6.00 17.91 7.00
CA SER A 87 -7.32 17.46 7.45
C SER A 87 -7.25 16.54 8.66
N LEU A 88 -6.14 15.83 8.84
CA LEU A 88 -5.94 15.03 10.05
C LEU A 88 -5.35 15.84 11.22
N ASP A 89 -4.86 17.06 10.96
CA ASP A 89 -4.42 18.00 11.99
C ASP A 89 -5.62 18.74 12.61
N ARG A 90 -6.69 18.96 11.82
CA ARG A 90 -7.96 19.53 12.28
C ARG A 90 -8.88 18.43 12.80
N GLY A 91 -8.62 18.00 14.03
CA GLY A 91 -9.35 16.94 14.73
C GLY A 91 -10.88 17.03 14.55
N THR A 92 -11.43 16.15 13.73
CA THR A 92 -12.85 15.80 13.77
C THR A 92 -12.98 14.58 14.69
N GLU A 93 -13.99 14.60 15.55
CA GLU A 93 -14.09 13.76 16.76
C GLU A 93 -14.23 12.25 16.51
N ASN A 94 -14.17 11.77 15.26
CA ASN A 94 -14.41 10.37 14.94
C ASN A 94 -13.20 9.69 14.31
N ALA A 95 -12.59 8.83 15.14
CA ALA A 95 -11.52 7.87 14.87
C ALA A 95 -10.10 8.46 14.74
N LEU A 96 -9.43 8.65 15.89
CA LEU A 96 -7.97 8.83 15.93
C LEU A 96 -7.23 7.67 15.23
N ASP A 97 -7.78 6.45 15.33
CA ASP A 97 -7.27 5.27 14.65
C ASP A 97 -8.34 4.76 13.66
N GLY A 98 -7.97 4.58 12.40
CA GLY A 98 -8.93 4.27 11.35
C GLY A 98 -8.28 3.99 10.01
N VAL A 99 -9.01 4.32 8.94
CA VAL A 99 -8.56 4.20 7.56
C VAL A 99 -8.85 5.51 6.84
N VAL A 100 -7.86 6.03 6.13
CA VAL A 100 -8.07 7.06 5.11
C VAL A 100 -8.43 6.35 3.81
N MET A 101 -9.57 6.70 3.23
CA MET A 101 -9.99 6.25 1.92
C MET A 101 -9.89 7.38 0.91
N LEU A 102 -9.12 7.14 -0.15
CA LEU A 102 -9.08 7.97 -1.35
C LEU A 102 -9.84 7.24 -2.46
N VAL A 103 -10.79 7.93 -3.09
CA VAL A 103 -11.48 7.46 -4.28
C VAL A 103 -11.15 8.39 -5.43
N VAL A 104 -10.78 7.83 -6.57
CA VAL A 104 -10.64 8.55 -7.85
C VAL A 104 -11.60 7.91 -8.83
N ASP A 105 -12.46 8.70 -9.45
CA ASP A 105 -13.39 8.23 -10.47
C ASP A 105 -12.75 8.17 -11.86
N VAL A 106 -13.49 7.65 -12.84
CA VAL A 106 -13.05 7.52 -14.24
C VAL A 106 -12.67 8.85 -14.90
N ASP A 107 -13.21 9.97 -14.42
CA ASP A 107 -12.95 11.31 -14.94
C ASP A 107 -11.75 11.99 -14.25
N GLY A 108 -11.18 11.32 -13.23
CA GLY A 108 -10.05 11.84 -12.46
C GLY A 108 -10.46 12.81 -11.35
N SER A 109 -11.76 12.93 -11.04
CA SER A 109 -12.20 13.58 -9.80
C SER A 109 -11.87 12.69 -8.62
N ALA A 110 -11.55 13.30 -7.48
CA ALA A 110 -11.16 12.56 -6.30
C ALA A 110 -11.90 13.06 -5.05
N ALA A 111 -12.17 12.14 -4.14
CA ALA A 111 -12.65 12.43 -2.80
C ALA A 111 -11.79 11.68 -1.78
N MET A 112 -11.69 12.25 -0.59
CA MET A 112 -11.13 11.56 0.57
C MET A 112 -12.10 11.55 1.72
N SER A 113 -12.10 10.45 2.45
CA SER A 113 -12.87 10.27 3.68
C SER A 113 -12.05 9.49 4.69
N THR A 114 -12.46 9.55 5.95
CA THR A 114 -11.95 8.70 7.01
C THR A 114 -13.06 7.78 7.49
N GLY A 115 -12.67 6.58 7.95
CA GLY A 115 -13.60 5.61 8.51
C GLY A 115 -12.94 4.74 9.59
N PRO A 116 -13.74 3.97 10.35
CA PRO A 116 -13.22 3.05 11.33
C PRO A 116 -12.38 1.96 10.66
N TYR A 117 -11.32 1.53 11.33
CA TYR A 117 -10.56 0.35 10.93
C TYR A 117 -11.29 -0.92 11.37
N ALA A 118 -11.47 -1.86 10.42
CA ALA A 118 -11.97 -3.19 10.70
C ALA A 118 -10.84 -4.22 10.47
N PRO A 119 -10.53 -5.09 11.43
CA PRO A 119 -9.63 -6.23 11.21
C PRO A 119 -10.16 -7.18 10.13
N LEU A 120 -9.27 -7.98 9.55
CA LEU A 120 -9.67 -9.06 8.66
C LEU A 120 -10.46 -10.11 9.44
N ALA A 121 -11.59 -10.54 8.88
CA ALA A 121 -12.46 -11.54 9.51
C ALA A 121 -11.89 -12.96 9.39
N ASP A 122 -11.14 -13.23 8.32
CA ASP A 122 -10.51 -14.51 8.04
C ASP A 122 -9.06 -14.24 7.61
N GLU A 123 -8.12 -14.74 8.43
CA GLU A 123 -6.69 -14.62 8.24
C GLU A 123 -6.05 -15.96 7.82
N SER A 124 -6.86 -16.94 7.41
CA SER A 124 -6.34 -18.21 6.87
C SER A 124 -5.53 -17.98 5.60
N ALA A 125 -4.54 -18.85 5.34
CA ALA A 125 -3.72 -18.79 4.13
C ALA A 125 -4.58 -18.72 2.86
N SER A 126 -5.68 -19.48 2.83
CA SER A 126 -6.64 -19.49 1.71
C SER A 126 -7.36 -18.15 1.51
N ALA A 127 -7.81 -17.50 2.59
CA ALA A 127 -8.47 -16.21 2.54
C ALA A 127 -7.49 -15.11 2.11
N LEU A 128 -6.27 -15.12 2.66
CA LEU A 128 -5.22 -14.18 2.29
C LEU A 128 -4.84 -14.30 0.80
N ARG A 129 -4.75 -15.54 0.27
CA ARG A 129 -4.51 -15.79 -1.15
C ARG A 129 -5.64 -15.26 -2.03
N ALA A 130 -6.90 -15.52 -1.67
CA ALA A 130 -8.05 -15.00 -2.40
C ALA A 130 -8.07 -13.46 -2.45
N ARG A 131 -7.73 -12.80 -1.34
CA ARG A 131 -7.59 -11.35 -1.28
C ARG A 131 -6.49 -10.83 -2.20
N ALA A 132 -5.31 -11.44 -2.15
CA ALA A 132 -4.20 -11.07 -3.04
C ALA A 132 -4.55 -11.27 -4.52
N MET A 133 -5.36 -12.27 -4.86
CA MET A 133 -5.87 -12.47 -6.22
C MET A 133 -6.79 -11.32 -6.65
N CYS A 134 -7.74 -10.91 -5.80
CA CYS A 134 -8.58 -9.74 -6.07
C CYS A 134 -7.74 -8.46 -6.24
N ALA A 135 -6.77 -8.24 -5.36
CA ALA A 135 -5.85 -7.11 -5.43
C ALA A 135 -4.97 -7.13 -6.70
N ALA A 136 -4.53 -8.32 -7.15
CA ALA A 136 -3.82 -8.50 -8.40
C ALA A 136 -4.72 -8.21 -9.62
N SER A 137 -6.00 -8.58 -9.57
CA SER A 137 -6.98 -8.21 -10.59
C SER A 137 -7.17 -6.70 -10.66
N GLU A 138 -7.27 -5.99 -9.52
CA GLU A 138 -7.31 -4.53 -9.47
C GLU A 138 -6.04 -3.91 -10.08
N ALA A 139 -4.87 -4.50 -9.81
CA ALA A 139 -3.60 -4.05 -10.37
C ALA A 139 -3.53 -4.14 -11.90
N ASN A 140 -4.34 -5.00 -12.55
CA ASN A 140 -4.40 -5.05 -14.01
C ASN A 140 -4.93 -3.73 -14.60
N ALA A 141 -5.88 -3.08 -13.92
CA ALA A 141 -6.42 -1.79 -14.35
C ALA A 141 -5.57 -0.61 -13.83
N SER A 142 -5.07 -0.75 -12.59
CA SER A 142 -4.53 0.38 -11.83
C SER A 142 -3.00 0.40 -11.71
N GLY A 143 -2.29 -0.67 -12.09
CA GLY A 143 -0.83 -0.75 -12.12
C GLY A 143 -0.12 -1.14 -10.81
N VAL A 144 -0.78 -1.04 -9.65
CA VAL A 144 -0.23 -1.46 -8.34
C VAL A 144 -1.27 -2.31 -7.63
N ALA A 145 -0.89 -3.39 -6.96
CA ALA A 145 -1.83 -4.15 -6.13
C ALA A 145 -1.85 -3.55 -4.71
N PRO A 146 -3.01 -3.24 -4.11
CA PRO A 146 -3.07 -2.72 -2.74
C PRO A 146 -2.66 -3.76 -1.69
N GLU A 147 -2.77 -5.05 -2.04
CA GLU A 147 -2.41 -6.17 -1.19
C GLU A 147 -1.60 -7.20 -1.99
N VAL A 148 -0.56 -7.75 -1.38
CA VAL A 148 0.38 -8.67 -2.04
C VAL A 148 0.64 -9.86 -1.13
N LEU A 149 0.50 -11.07 -1.68
CA LEU A 149 0.83 -12.31 -0.97
C LEU A 149 2.35 -12.49 -0.94
N CYS A 150 2.88 -12.88 0.21
CA CYS A 150 4.28 -13.17 0.39
C CYS A 150 4.48 -14.54 1.04
N LEU A 151 5.60 -15.18 0.71
CA LEU A 151 6.02 -16.45 1.27
C LEU A 151 7.43 -16.27 1.86
N SER A 152 7.61 -16.66 3.12
CA SER A 152 8.94 -16.78 3.72
C SER A 152 9.38 -18.23 3.70
N ARG A 153 10.57 -18.47 3.16
CA ARG A 153 11.19 -19.80 3.09
C ARG A 153 12.69 -19.66 3.31
N GLY A 154 13.14 -19.89 4.54
CA GLY A 154 14.53 -19.66 4.93
C GLY A 154 14.94 -18.20 4.70
N GLU A 155 16.04 -17.99 3.98
CA GLU A 155 16.55 -16.65 3.66
C GLU A 155 15.98 -16.10 2.34
N VAL A 156 14.82 -16.60 1.89
CA VAL A 156 14.14 -16.11 0.68
C VAL A 156 12.77 -15.57 1.05
N LEU A 157 12.54 -14.31 0.68
CA LEU A 157 11.22 -13.69 0.64
C LEU A 157 10.71 -13.75 -0.80
N GLN A 158 9.65 -14.52 -1.04
CA GLN A 158 8.99 -14.56 -2.33
C GLN A 158 7.78 -13.62 -2.30
N VAL A 159 7.78 -12.66 -3.22
CA VAL A 159 6.72 -11.69 -3.41
C VAL A 159 5.88 -12.15 -4.60
N CYS A 160 4.62 -12.49 -4.34
CA CYS A 160 3.71 -12.99 -5.36
C CYS A 160 3.17 -11.80 -6.15
N THR A 161 3.75 -11.54 -7.31
CA THR A 161 3.27 -10.51 -8.21
C THR A 161 2.59 -11.14 -9.43
N LYS A 162 1.99 -10.31 -10.27
CA LYS A 162 1.73 -10.75 -11.64
C LYS A 162 3.09 -11.08 -12.31
N PRO A 163 3.19 -12.13 -13.14
CA PRO A 163 4.30 -12.21 -14.08
C PRO A 163 4.30 -10.92 -14.92
N ALA A 164 5.46 -10.37 -15.24
CA ALA A 164 5.54 -9.23 -16.14
C ALA A 164 4.79 -9.61 -17.44
N GLY A 165 3.60 -9.04 -17.64
CA GLY A 165 2.92 -9.13 -18.92
C GLY A 165 3.82 -8.51 -19.98
N ASP A 166 3.74 -9.03 -21.20
CA ASP A 166 4.63 -8.72 -22.33
C ASP A 166 5.24 -7.32 -22.27
N GLN A 167 6.57 -7.32 -22.38
CA GLN A 167 7.40 -6.14 -22.56
C GLN A 167 6.71 -5.15 -23.49
N SER A 168 6.24 -4.01 -22.97
CA SER A 168 5.86 -2.90 -23.84
C SER A 168 7.14 -2.37 -24.50
N ASP A 169 7.37 -2.76 -25.76
CA ASP A 169 8.18 -2.20 -26.87
C ASP A 169 9.42 -1.30 -26.63
N ASN A 170 9.97 -1.18 -25.43
CA ASN A 170 11.12 -0.31 -25.15
C ASN A 170 12.19 -0.93 -24.25
N GLY A 171 12.24 -2.26 -24.10
CA GLY A 171 13.39 -3.00 -23.54
C GLY A 171 13.79 -2.66 -22.10
N ALA A 172 13.14 -1.71 -21.44
CA ALA A 172 13.35 -1.34 -20.06
C ALA A 172 12.27 -2.03 -19.22
N SER A 173 12.67 -3.12 -18.56
CA SER A 173 11.87 -3.73 -17.49
C SER A 173 11.71 -2.70 -16.38
N THR A 174 10.64 -1.90 -16.43
CA THR A 174 10.31 -0.98 -15.35
C THR A 174 9.93 -1.85 -14.16
N PRO A 175 10.56 -1.69 -12.97
CA PRO A 175 10.21 -2.47 -11.79
C PRO A 175 8.70 -2.39 -11.55
N LEU A 176 8.04 -3.54 -11.36
CA LEU A 176 6.63 -3.56 -10.98
C LEU A 176 6.49 -2.70 -9.71
N ALA A 177 5.66 -1.66 -9.77
CA ALA A 177 5.48 -0.79 -8.61
C ALA A 177 4.72 -1.55 -7.51
N SER A 178 5.19 -1.40 -6.28
CA SER A 178 4.68 -2.08 -5.09
C SER A 178 3.81 -1.14 -4.26
N CYS A 179 2.86 -1.70 -3.49
CA CYS A 179 2.15 -0.93 -2.46
C CYS A 179 3.12 -0.40 -1.39
N GLY A 180 2.68 0.62 -0.65
CA GLY A 180 3.53 1.32 0.30
C GLY A 180 4.15 0.39 1.35
N CYS A 181 3.34 -0.49 1.94
CA CYS A 181 3.78 -1.45 2.95
C CYS A 181 4.76 -2.49 2.40
N LEU A 182 4.57 -2.95 1.15
CA LEU A 182 5.49 -3.93 0.54
C LEU A 182 6.89 -3.34 0.36
N THR A 183 7.01 -2.06 -0.01
CA THR A 183 8.34 -1.42 -0.10
C THR A 183 9.07 -1.35 1.25
N LEU A 184 8.35 -1.32 2.37
CA LEU A 184 8.94 -1.42 3.70
C LEU A 184 9.38 -2.87 3.98
N VAL A 185 8.52 -3.85 3.67
CA VAL A 185 8.82 -5.28 3.85
C VAL A 185 10.06 -5.69 3.04
N GLU A 186 10.14 -5.30 1.77
CA GLU A 186 11.32 -5.56 0.91
C GLU A 186 12.59 -4.94 1.53
N GLN A 187 12.51 -3.72 2.06
CA GLN A 187 13.66 -3.09 2.73
C GLN A 187 14.06 -3.85 4.00
N LEU A 188 13.10 -4.24 4.85
CA LEU A 188 13.35 -4.99 6.08
C LEU A 188 13.95 -6.37 5.79
N ALA A 189 13.45 -7.05 4.75
CA ALA A 189 13.95 -8.34 4.28
C ALA A 189 15.41 -8.22 3.83
N ALA A 190 15.72 -7.24 2.97
CA ALA A 190 17.08 -6.99 2.50
C ALA A 190 18.04 -6.68 3.66
N MET A 191 17.61 -5.88 4.64
CA MET A 191 18.42 -5.60 5.84
C MET A 191 18.68 -6.84 6.71
N ARG A 192 17.81 -7.85 6.63
CA ARG A 192 17.98 -9.14 7.30
C ARG A 192 18.72 -10.18 6.46
N GLY A 193 19.22 -9.79 5.29
CA GLY A 193 19.96 -10.68 4.39
C GLY A 193 19.06 -11.61 3.56
N HIS A 194 17.74 -11.41 3.56
CA HIS A 194 16.85 -12.21 2.73
C HIS A 194 17.00 -11.82 1.25
N ARG A 195 17.13 -12.83 0.39
CA ARG A 195 16.96 -12.67 -1.05
C ARG A 195 15.49 -12.42 -1.36
N ILE A 196 15.21 -11.43 -2.19
CA ILE A 196 13.85 -11.13 -2.65
C ILE A 196 13.67 -11.75 -4.03
N GLU A 197 12.66 -12.59 -4.16
CA GLU A 197 12.25 -13.21 -5.42
C GLU A 197 10.83 -12.77 -5.76
N ARG A 198 10.58 -12.52 -7.04
CA ARG A 198 9.21 -12.29 -7.53
C ARG A 198 8.76 -13.53 -8.27
N ILE A 199 7.63 -14.09 -7.85
CA ILE A 199 7.01 -15.27 -8.45
C ILE A 199 5.61 -14.92 -8.94
N ALA A 200 5.10 -15.67 -9.90
CA ALA A 200 3.71 -15.50 -10.30
C ALA A 200 2.79 -15.94 -9.14
N LEU A 201 1.73 -15.18 -8.88
CA LEU A 201 0.75 -15.55 -7.86
C LEU A 201 0.11 -16.93 -8.11
N ALA A 202 -0.02 -17.34 -9.38
CA ALA A 202 -0.50 -18.68 -9.74
C ALA A 202 0.44 -19.80 -9.28
N ASP A 203 1.74 -19.53 -9.22
CA ASP A 203 2.75 -20.50 -8.77
C ASP A 203 2.80 -20.58 -7.24
N ALA A 204 2.09 -19.70 -6.52
CA ALA A 204 2.17 -19.64 -5.07
C ALA A 204 1.68 -20.92 -4.40
N ASP A 205 0.70 -21.66 -4.95
CA ASP A 205 0.23 -22.93 -4.39
C ASP A 205 1.28 -24.05 -4.55
N ASP A 206 1.89 -24.12 -5.72
CA ASP A 206 2.95 -25.09 -6.01
C ASP A 206 4.18 -24.77 -5.16
N VAL A 207 4.57 -23.50 -5.08
CA VAL A 207 5.74 -23.04 -4.31
C VAL A 207 5.51 -23.19 -2.81
N ASP A 208 4.29 -23.00 -2.31
CA ASP A 208 3.94 -23.25 -0.91
C ASP A 208 4.17 -24.73 -0.56
N ARG A 209 3.80 -25.65 -1.45
CA ARG A 209 3.86 -27.11 -1.25
C ARG A 209 5.15 -27.80 -1.68
N SER A 210 5.97 -27.20 -2.54
CA SER A 210 7.10 -27.87 -3.25
C SER A 210 8.49 -27.64 -2.67
N GLY A 211 8.60 -27.36 -1.36
CA GLY A 211 9.91 -27.20 -0.72
C GLY A 211 10.87 -28.36 -1.01
N ALA A 212 12.17 -28.08 -1.17
CA ALA A 212 13.21 -29.07 -1.48
C ALA A 212 13.28 -30.26 -0.49
N ASN A 213 12.61 -30.15 0.67
CA ASN A 213 12.45 -31.19 1.68
C ASN A 213 10.98 -31.43 2.10
N GLY A 214 10.00 -30.99 1.31
CA GLY A 214 8.56 -31.04 1.66
C GLY A 214 8.12 -30.02 2.71
N GLU A 215 8.98 -29.06 3.08
CA GLU A 215 8.63 -28.02 4.06
C GLU A 215 7.72 -26.97 3.43
N ALA A 216 6.57 -26.69 4.07
CA ALA A 216 5.66 -25.63 3.65
C ALA A 216 6.25 -24.24 3.93
N ALA A 217 6.03 -23.29 3.03
CA ALA A 217 6.45 -21.90 3.25
C ALA A 217 5.53 -21.22 4.28
N SER A 218 6.04 -20.23 5.00
CA SER A 218 5.19 -19.40 5.85
C SER A 218 4.52 -18.31 5.02
N VAL A 219 3.20 -18.38 4.91
CA VAL A 219 2.36 -17.46 4.12
C VAL A 219 1.99 -16.23 4.94
N PHE A 220 2.03 -15.05 4.31
CA PHE A 220 1.49 -13.82 4.89
C PHE A 220 1.05 -12.83 3.80
N LEU A 221 0.16 -11.91 4.16
CA LEU A 221 -0.30 -10.82 3.30
C LEU A 221 0.37 -9.51 3.71
N VAL A 222 0.75 -8.70 2.73
CA VAL A 222 1.17 -7.31 2.92
C VAL A 222 0.11 -6.40 2.33
N SER A 223 -0.46 -5.51 3.13
CA SER A 223 -1.59 -4.63 2.78
C SER A 223 -1.33 -3.20 3.25
N ASP A 224 -1.69 -2.21 2.44
CA ASP A 224 -1.61 -0.80 2.84
C ASP A 224 -2.62 -0.42 3.94
N GLU A 225 -3.68 -1.21 4.12
CA GLU A 225 -4.68 -1.04 5.19
C GLU A 225 -4.38 -1.89 6.42
N HIS A 226 -4.01 -3.16 6.22
CA HIS A 226 -3.86 -4.13 7.30
C HIS A 226 -2.41 -4.35 7.75
N GLY A 227 -1.42 -3.80 7.03
CA GLY A 227 -0.01 -4.01 7.35
C GLY A 227 0.47 -5.40 6.97
N ILE A 228 1.11 -6.11 7.90
CA ILE A 228 1.61 -7.48 7.71
C ILE A 228 0.70 -8.46 8.46
N VAL A 229 0.01 -9.34 7.72
CA VAL A 229 -0.93 -10.32 8.27
C VAL A 229 -0.41 -11.73 8.00
N ALA A 230 0.09 -12.39 9.04
CA ALA A 230 0.51 -13.79 8.95
C ALA A 230 -0.72 -14.70 8.81
N ALA A 231 -0.60 -15.79 8.05
CA ALA A 231 -1.65 -16.79 7.98
C ALA A 231 -1.93 -17.40 9.36
N SER A 232 -3.18 -17.37 9.83
CA SER A 232 -3.55 -17.80 11.19
C SER A 232 -3.56 -19.31 11.38
N ASP A 233 -3.68 -20.06 10.29
CA ASP A 233 -3.68 -21.53 10.22
C ASP A 233 -2.28 -22.12 9.99
N ALA A 234 -1.24 -21.27 9.96
CA ALA A 234 0.14 -21.72 9.90
C ALA A 234 0.60 -22.27 11.26
N VAL A 235 0.87 -23.57 11.34
CA VAL A 235 1.45 -24.22 12.52
C VAL A 235 2.91 -24.58 12.23
N PRO A 236 3.89 -23.84 12.80
CA PRO A 236 5.30 -24.07 12.50
C PRO A 236 5.87 -25.27 13.28
N ASP A 237 5.83 -26.44 12.65
CA ASP A 237 6.24 -27.71 13.26
C ASP A 237 7.74 -27.98 13.13
N THR A 238 8.40 -27.48 12.07
CA THR A 238 9.85 -27.65 11.89
C THR A 238 10.66 -26.45 12.40
N PRO A 239 11.96 -26.64 12.73
CA PRO A 239 12.86 -25.53 13.04
C PRO A 239 12.97 -24.49 11.92
N ALA A 240 12.81 -24.89 10.65
CA ALA A 240 12.80 -23.98 9.51
C ALA A 240 11.54 -23.10 9.53
N GLN A 241 10.37 -23.71 9.66
CA GLN A 241 9.09 -22.99 9.75
C GLN A 241 9.05 -22.04 10.95
N ARG A 242 9.63 -22.41 12.10
CA ARG A 242 9.76 -21.50 13.25
C ARG A 242 10.64 -20.29 12.97
N ARG A 243 11.72 -20.44 12.18
CA ARG A 243 12.56 -19.30 11.74
C ARG A 243 11.79 -18.38 10.80
N ASP A 244 11.05 -18.95 9.85
CA ASP A 244 10.21 -18.19 8.93
C ASP A 244 9.10 -17.42 9.68
N ALA A 245 8.42 -18.06 10.62
CA ALA A 245 7.43 -17.41 11.48
C ALA A 245 8.06 -16.29 12.35
N ALA A 246 9.29 -16.49 12.84
CA ALA A 246 10.01 -15.46 13.59
C ALA A 246 10.39 -14.26 12.70
N PHE A 247 10.75 -14.49 11.43
CA PHE A 247 10.98 -13.41 10.47
C PHE A 247 9.69 -12.60 10.21
N ILE A 248 8.56 -13.26 10.00
CA ILE A 248 7.26 -12.57 9.83
C ILE A 248 6.88 -11.78 11.08
N SER A 249 7.07 -12.37 12.27
CA SER A 249 6.83 -11.68 13.56
C SER A 249 7.70 -10.43 13.70
N PHE A 250 8.96 -10.49 13.25
CA PHE A 250 9.83 -9.33 13.21
C PHE A 250 9.29 -8.22 12.28
N LEU A 251 8.79 -8.57 11.08
CA LEU A 251 8.18 -7.60 10.17
C LEU A 251 6.96 -6.92 10.83
N GLN A 252 6.09 -7.71 11.46
CA GLN A 252 4.93 -7.21 12.20
C GLN A 252 5.31 -6.29 13.35
N GLU A 253 6.37 -6.60 14.10
CA GLU A 253 6.88 -5.76 15.18
C GLU A 253 7.42 -4.43 14.65
N CYS A 254 8.18 -4.46 13.55
CA CYS A 254 8.68 -3.25 12.89
C CYS A 254 7.54 -2.36 12.39
N TYR A 255 6.52 -2.93 11.77
CA TYR A 255 5.34 -2.18 11.35
C TYR A 255 4.58 -1.61 12.56
N SER A 256 4.39 -2.39 13.62
CA SER A 256 3.76 -1.93 14.86
C SER A 256 4.53 -0.75 15.50
N LYS A 257 5.87 -0.77 15.45
CA LYS A 257 6.70 0.37 15.89
C LYS A 257 6.47 1.61 15.03
N LEU A 258 6.32 1.47 13.71
CA LEU A 258 5.96 2.56 12.81
C LEU A 258 4.60 3.16 13.18
N LEU A 259 3.59 2.32 13.45
CA LEU A 259 2.26 2.76 13.89
C LEU A 259 2.35 3.57 15.20
N ARG A 260 3.08 3.05 16.21
CA ARG A 260 3.25 3.72 17.51
C ARG A 260 4.00 5.05 17.41
N ALA A 261 5.00 5.13 16.52
CA ALA A 261 5.74 6.37 16.28
C ALA A 261 4.82 7.46 15.72
N ALA A 262 3.88 7.09 14.85
CA ALA A 262 2.87 8.01 14.31
C ALA A 262 1.91 8.52 15.41
N SER A 263 1.52 7.68 16.37
CA SER A 263 0.71 8.09 17.53
C SER A 263 1.47 8.98 18.51
N GLY A 264 2.76 8.69 18.76
CA GLY A 264 3.57 9.36 19.79
C GLY A 264 4.06 10.75 19.39
N ALA A 265 4.11 11.08 18.09
CA ALA A 265 4.56 12.37 17.59
C ALA A 265 3.68 13.55 18.05
N ARG A 266 2.42 13.31 18.45
CA ARG A 266 1.49 14.37 18.92
C ARG A 266 1.49 14.61 20.43
N GLY A 267 2.03 13.69 21.24
CA GLY A 267 2.03 13.83 22.71
C GLY A 267 3.12 14.76 23.27
N ARG A 268 3.88 15.44 22.41
CA ARG A 268 5.01 16.31 22.78
C ARG A 268 4.89 17.75 22.25
N GLY A 269 3.70 18.16 21.80
CA GLY A 269 3.39 19.52 21.37
C GLY A 269 2.78 20.36 22.47
#